data_AF-A0AAW3J8L7-F1
#
_entry.id   AF-A0AAW3J8L7-F1
#
_cell.length_a   1.000
_cell.length_b   1.000
_cell.length_c   1.000
_cell.angle_alpha   90.00
_cell.angle_beta   90.00
_cell.angle_gamma   90.00
#
_symmetry.space_group_name_H-M   'P 1'
#
loop_
_entity.id
_entity.type
_entity.pdbx_description
1 polymer ?
#
loop_
_entity_poly.entity_id
_entity_poly.type
_entity_poly.pdbx_seq_one_letter_code
_entity_poly.pdbx_strand_id
1 'polypeptide(L)'
;MKEILKKIESFLETKNKREMILIFVLAFLCFFALTFVLIYDRAWNYFLTIKQTKLDLERQLLSLQEQPPIPKVYGDKELKSEIQKLEDSIVLQEKQKERLQGNFNHFLALNHLGKKYFLNTFAIQQEGEGFLLYGEGSFKEAFLFLEELENLQMLEIKSASIYPKKKNLEFFMNLEALYGILQ
;
A
#
# COMPACT_ATOMS: atom_id res chain seq x y z
N MET A 1 -8.37 6.94 68.86
CA MET A 1 -9.44 5.92 68.89
C MET A 1 -9.93 5.61 70.30
N LYS A 2 -9.06 5.17 71.24
CA LYS A 2 -9.47 4.84 72.63
C LYS A 2 -10.08 6.02 73.41
N GLU A 3 -9.57 7.24 73.24
CA GLU A 3 -10.14 8.43 73.91
C GLU A 3 -11.51 8.85 73.35
N ILE A 4 -11.72 8.62 72.05
CA ILE A 4 -12.99 8.92 71.38
C ILE A 4 -14.06 7.93 71.85
N LEU A 5 -13.70 6.64 71.94
CA LEU A 5 -14.57 5.59 72.47
C LEU A 5 -14.97 5.88 73.93
N LYS A 6 -14.00 6.25 74.79
CA LYS A 6 -14.30 6.64 76.18
C LYS A 6 -15.22 7.84 76.30
N LYS A 7 -15.06 8.86 75.44
CA LYS A 7 -15.96 10.02 75.41
C LYS A 7 -17.37 9.64 74.96
N ILE A 8 -17.50 8.78 73.96
CA ILE A 8 -18.79 8.27 73.49
C ILE A 8 -19.49 7.43 74.56
N GLU A 9 -18.74 6.57 75.26
CA GLU A 9 -19.25 5.73 76.35
C GLU A 9 -19.77 6.60 77.51
N SER A 10 -18.97 7.58 77.97
CA SER A 10 -19.41 8.53 79.01
C SER A 10 -20.64 9.35 78.60
N PHE A 11 -20.75 9.69 77.31
CA PHE A 11 -21.90 10.42 76.78
C PHE A 11 -23.16 9.54 76.76
N LEU A 12 -23.04 8.27 76.36
CA LEU A 12 -24.16 7.32 76.32
C LEU A 12 -24.66 6.94 77.71
N GLU A 13 -23.78 6.85 78.72
CA GLU A 13 -24.15 6.58 80.11
C GLU A 13 -25.04 7.66 80.73
N THR A 14 -24.92 8.91 80.26
CA THR A 14 -25.73 10.05 80.75
C THR A 14 -27.12 10.15 80.15
N LYS A 15 -27.51 9.23 79.25
CA LYS A 15 -28.74 9.32 78.46
C LYS A 15 -29.81 8.36 78.93
N ASN A 16 -31.07 8.79 78.80
CA ASN A 16 -32.23 7.97 79.13
C ASN A 16 -32.48 6.90 78.05
N LYS A 17 -33.15 5.79 78.43
CA LYS A 17 -33.45 4.68 77.50
C LYS A 17 -34.12 5.12 76.19
N ARG A 18 -35.00 6.12 76.25
CA ARG A 18 -35.67 6.70 75.06
C ARG A 18 -34.70 7.41 74.11
N GLU A 19 -33.76 8.17 74.66
CA GLU A 19 -32.75 8.90 73.88
C GLU A 19 -31.75 7.92 73.25
N MET A 20 -31.40 6.84 73.97
CA MET A 20 -30.51 5.79 73.46
C MET A 20 -31.12 5.06 72.26
N ILE A 21 -32.43 4.77 72.28
CA ILE A 21 -33.16 4.20 71.13
C ILE A 21 -33.12 5.17 69.94
N LEU A 22 -33.32 6.46 70.19
CA LEU A 22 -33.35 7.47 69.13
C LEU A 22 -31.97 7.66 68.47
N ILE A 23 -30.90 7.63 69.26
CA ILE A 23 -29.51 7.63 68.78
C ILE A 23 -29.23 6.36 67.95
N PHE A 24 -29.70 5.20 68.39
CA PHE A 24 -29.54 3.95 67.66
C PHE A 24 -30.23 3.98 66.29
N VAL A 25 -31.49 4.45 66.24
CA VAL A 25 -32.24 4.60 64.98
C VAL A 25 -31.56 5.60 64.05
N LEU A 26 -31.07 6.72 64.58
CA LEU A 26 -30.33 7.72 63.80
C LEU A 26 -29.03 7.11 63.22
N ALA A 27 -28.25 6.41 64.05
CA ALA A 27 -27.01 5.76 63.62
C ALA A 27 -27.27 4.70 62.55
N PHE A 28 -28.35 3.92 62.70
CA PHE A 28 -28.78 2.93 61.72
C PHE A 28 -29.17 3.58 60.38
N LEU A 29 -29.94 4.67 60.41
CA LEU A 29 -30.31 5.42 59.20
C LEU A 29 -29.08 6.03 58.52
N CYS A 30 -28.14 6.60 59.28
CA CYS A 30 -26.89 7.13 58.73
C CYS A 30 -26.05 6.02 58.08
N PHE A 31 -25.94 4.87 58.73
CA PHE A 31 -25.20 3.73 58.18
C PHE A 31 -25.87 3.18 56.91
N PHE A 32 -27.20 3.07 56.91
CA PHE A 32 -27.97 2.64 55.75
C PHE A 32 -27.87 3.62 54.59
N ALA A 33 -27.94 4.92 54.85
CA ALA A 33 -27.77 5.94 53.82
C ALA A 33 -26.35 5.89 53.21
N LEU A 34 -25.31 5.73 54.03
CA LEU A 34 -23.93 5.61 53.55
C LEU A 34 -23.73 4.37 52.69
N THR A 35 -24.23 3.20 53.11
CA THR A 35 -24.11 1.96 52.32
C THR A 35 -24.93 2.05 51.04
N PHE A 36 -26.13 2.64 51.10
CA PHE A 36 -26.97 2.85 49.93
C PHE A 36 -26.30 3.76 48.89
N VAL A 37 -25.69 4.88 49.31
CA VAL A 37 -24.97 5.79 48.40
C VAL A 37 -23.82 5.07 47.71
N LEU A 38 -23.02 4.29 48.45
CA LEU A 38 -21.89 3.54 47.87
C LEU A 38 -22.33 2.47 46.86
N ILE A 39 -23.42 1.76 47.14
CA ILE A 39 -23.96 0.74 46.25
C ILE A 39 -24.64 1.39 45.03
N TYR A 40 -25.39 2.47 45.26
CA TYR A 40 -26.10 3.20 44.23
C TYR A 40 -25.13 3.83 43.23
N ASP A 41 -24.05 4.46 43.70
CA ASP A 41 -23.03 5.04 42.81
C ASP A 41 -22.40 3.96 41.92
N ARG A 42 -22.11 2.77 42.47
CA ARG A 42 -21.60 1.65 41.68
C ARG A 42 -22.61 1.15 40.65
N ALA A 43 -23.88 1.02 41.03
CA ALA A 43 -24.96 0.59 40.12
C ALA A 43 -25.22 1.64 39.02
N TRP A 44 -25.16 2.92 39.37
CA TRP A 44 -25.34 4.04 38.45
C TRP A 44 -24.20 4.11 37.43
N ASN A 45 -22.95 3.99 37.88
CA ASN A 45 -21.79 3.96 37.00
C ASN A 45 -21.82 2.73 36.06
N TYR A 46 -22.23 1.56 36.55
CA TYR A 46 -22.42 0.38 35.71
C TYR A 46 -23.50 0.60 34.65
N PHE A 47 -24.64 1.20 35.02
CA PHE A 47 -25.71 1.53 34.09
C PHE A 47 -25.29 2.55 33.03
N LEU A 48 -24.57 3.61 33.43
CA LEU A 48 -24.00 4.60 32.50
C LEU A 48 -23.03 3.95 31.52
N THR A 49 -22.18 3.05 32.01
CA THR A 49 -21.21 2.33 31.17
C THR A 49 -21.92 1.46 30.13
N ILE A 50 -22.96 0.70 30.52
CA ILE A 50 -23.78 -0.10 29.59
C ILE A 50 -24.48 0.79 28.57
N LYS A 51 -25.02 1.93 29.00
CA LYS A 51 -25.71 2.86 28.10
C LYS A 51 -24.74 3.44 27.07
N GLN A 52 -23.52 3.76 27.50
CA GLN A 52 -22.48 4.28 26.63
C GLN A 52 -21.97 3.22 25.65
N THR A 53 -21.74 1.99 26.10
CA THR A 53 -21.37 0.89 25.18
C THR A 53 -22.47 0.58 24.19
N LYS A 54 -23.74 0.65 24.60
CA LYS A 54 -24.87 0.49 23.67
C LYS A 54 -24.88 1.59 22.60
N LEU A 55 -24.66 2.84 22.98
CA LEU A 55 -24.57 3.95 22.02
C LEU A 55 -23.36 3.81 21.09
N ASP A 56 -22.22 3.36 21.59
CA ASP A 56 -21.05 3.11 20.75
C ASP A 56 -21.26 1.92 19.82
N LEU A 57 -21.94 0.87 20.25
CA LEU A 57 -22.36 -0.25 19.41
C LEU A 57 -23.37 0.19 18.35
N GLU A 58 -24.35 1.05 18.69
CA GLU A 58 -25.29 1.62 17.72
C GLU A 58 -24.58 2.50 16.69
N ARG A 59 -23.59 3.31 17.12
CA ARG A 59 -22.74 4.08 16.21
C ARG A 59 -21.88 3.19 15.33
N GLN A 60 -21.31 2.12 15.88
CA GLN A 60 -20.54 1.15 15.11
C GLN A 60 -21.43 0.44 14.10
N LEU A 61 -22.64 0.03 14.50
CA LEU A 61 -23.64 -0.55 13.58
C LEU A 61 -24.03 0.44 12.49
N LEU A 62 -24.29 1.71 12.81
CA LEU A 62 -24.52 2.76 11.82
C LEU A 62 -23.33 2.93 10.89
N SER A 63 -22.11 2.95 11.40
CA SER A 63 -20.89 3.08 10.57
C SER A 63 -20.64 1.85 9.69
N LEU A 64 -21.01 0.65 10.17
CA LEU A 64 -20.96 -0.59 9.41
C LEU A 64 -22.10 -0.67 8.38
N GLN A 65 -23.24 -0.04 8.67
CA GLN A 65 -24.37 0.09 7.75
C GLN A 65 -24.14 1.22 6.71
N GLU A 66 -23.33 2.21 7.06
CA GLU A 66 -22.73 3.22 6.18
C GLU A 66 -21.48 2.72 5.44
N GLN A 67 -21.14 1.42 5.55
CA GLN A 67 -20.33 0.80 4.50
C GLN A 67 -20.95 1.14 3.16
N PRO A 68 -20.12 1.45 2.13
CA PRO A 68 -20.60 1.95 0.85
C PRO A 68 -21.75 1.05 0.42
N PRO A 69 -22.86 1.62 -0.09
CA PRO A 69 -24.04 0.84 -0.43
C PRO A 69 -23.55 -0.40 -1.14
N ILE A 70 -23.88 -1.60 -0.61
CA ILE A 70 -23.65 -2.89 -1.29
C ILE A 70 -23.91 -2.56 -2.75
N PRO A 71 -22.88 -2.62 -3.63
CA PRO A 71 -22.93 -1.91 -4.89
C PRO A 71 -24.25 -2.28 -5.52
N LYS A 72 -25.11 -1.26 -5.69
CA LYS A 72 -26.44 -1.39 -6.27
C LYS A 72 -26.29 -2.43 -7.33
N VAL A 73 -26.98 -3.57 -7.21
CA VAL A 73 -26.99 -4.69 -8.16
C VAL A 73 -26.56 -4.14 -9.50
N TYR A 74 -25.26 -4.28 -9.83
CA TYR A 74 -24.68 -3.59 -10.98
C TYR A 74 -25.58 -4.02 -12.12
N GLY A 75 -26.30 -3.07 -12.71
CA GLY A 75 -27.15 -3.43 -13.84
C GLY A 75 -26.26 -4.12 -14.84
N ASP A 76 -26.74 -5.19 -15.48
CA ASP A 76 -25.97 -6.03 -16.43
C ASP A 76 -25.11 -5.19 -17.41
N LYS A 77 -25.57 -3.97 -17.72
CA LYS A 77 -24.88 -2.98 -18.54
C LYS A 77 -23.67 -2.29 -17.89
N GLU A 78 -23.73 -1.93 -16.61
CA GLU A 78 -22.61 -1.29 -15.89
C GLU A 78 -21.52 -2.33 -15.59
N LEU A 79 -21.90 -3.55 -15.20
CA LEU A 79 -20.96 -4.66 -15.04
C LEU A 79 -20.24 -4.98 -16.35
N LYS A 80 -21.00 -5.02 -17.46
CA LYS A 80 -20.43 -5.24 -18.80
C LYS A 80 -19.49 -4.11 -19.23
N SER A 81 -19.81 -2.85 -18.90
CA SER A 81 -18.90 -1.73 -19.17
C SER A 81 -17.62 -1.81 -18.36
N GLU A 82 -17.69 -2.27 -17.11
CA GLU A 82 -16.53 -2.38 -16.23
C GLU A 82 -15.65 -3.57 -16.61
N ILE A 83 -16.26 -4.70 -17.02
CA ILE A 83 -15.58 -5.84 -17.65
C ILE A 83 -14.88 -5.40 -18.94
N GLN A 84 -15.55 -4.65 -19.82
CA GLN A 84 -14.95 -4.16 -21.07
C GLN A 84 -13.72 -3.28 -20.80
N LYS A 85 -13.81 -2.37 -19.81
CA LYS A 85 -12.67 -1.53 -19.40
C LYS A 85 -11.51 -2.34 -18.85
N LEU A 86 -11.80 -3.40 -18.09
CA LEU A 86 -10.80 -4.32 -17.58
C LEU A 86 -10.14 -5.13 -18.70
N GLU A 87 -10.92 -5.64 -19.66
CA GLU A 87 -10.42 -6.33 -20.86
C GLU A 87 -9.51 -5.41 -21.69
N ASP A 88 -9.92 -4.17 -21.96
CA ASP A 88 -9.10 -3.19 -22.67
C ASP A 88 -7.78 -2.90 -21.92
N SER A 89 -7.85 -2.84 -20.59
CA SER A 89 -6.68 -2.64 -19.74
C SER A 89 -5.73 -3.85 -19.75
N ILE A 90 -6.27 -5.07 -19.77
CA ILE A 90 -5.49 -6.31 -19.88
C ILE A 90 -4.79 -6.38 -21.23
N VAL A 91 -5.50 -6.10 -22.33
CA VAL A 91 -4.90 -6.08 -23.68
C VAL A 91 -3.79 -5.04 -23.78
N LEU A 92 -3.96 -3.87 -23.17
CA LEU A 92 -2.91 -2.86 -23.11
C LEU A 92 -1.68 -3.36 -22.34
N GLN A 93 -1.89 -4.01 -21.19
CA GLN A 93 -0.82 -4.57 -20.37
C GLN A 93 -0.09 -5.72 -21.06
N GLU A 94 -0.80 -6.61 -21.77
CA GLU A 94 -0.20 -7.69 -22.56
C GLU A 94 0.65 -7.13 -23.70
N LYS A 95 0.14 -6.15 -24.45
CA LYS A 95 0.93 -5.46 -25.47
C LYS A 95 2.19 -4.79 -24.89
N GLN A 96 2.08 -4.16 -23.72
CA GLN A 96 3.25 -3.58 -23.06
C GLN A 96 4.25 -4.65 -22.61
N LYS A 97 3.78 -5.78 -22.08
CA LYS A 97 4.62 -6.90 -21.68
C LYS A 97 5.36 -7.50 -22.88
N GLU A 98 4.67 -7.74 -24.00
CA GLU A 98 5.29 -8.22 -25.24
C GLU A 98 6.34 -7.25 -25.76
N ARG A 99 6.06 -5.94 -25.74
CA ARG A 99 7.04 -4.92 -26.14
C ARG A 99 8.28 -4.93 -25.25
N LEU A 100 8.11 -5.00 -23.94
CA LEU A 100 9.21 -5.04 -22.98
C LEU A 100 10.06 -6.31 -23.14
N GLN A 101 9.42 -7.46 -23.34
CA GLN A 101 10.12 -8.73 -23.61
C GLN A 101 10.86 -8.69 -24.94
N GLY A 102 10.25 -8.15 -25.99
CA GLY A 102 10.88 -7.92 -27.29
C GLY A 102 12.12 -7.03 -27.16
N ASN A 103 11.99 -5.87 -26.51
CA ASN A 103 13.12 -4.95 -26.31
C ASN A 103 14.26 -5.57 -25.50
N PHE A 104 13.92 -6.37 -24.49
CA PHE A 104 14.92 -7.10 -23.73
C PHE A 104 15.70 -8.10 -24.61
N ASN A 105 15.00 -8.82 -25.48
CA ASN A 105 15.65 -9.75 -26.43
C ASN A 105 16.54 -9.02 -27.44
N HIS A 106 16.07 -7.90 -28.00
CA HIS A 106 16.86 -7.06 -28.90
C HIS A 106 18.12 -6.50 -28.22
N PHE A 107 17.98 -6.03 -26.98
CA PHE A 107 19.11 -5.56 -26.17
C PHE A 107 20.15 -6.66 -25.93
N LEU A 108 19.70 -7.88 -25.60
CA LEU A 108 20.60 -9.02 -25.42
C LEU A 108 21.33 -9.40 -26.71
N ALA A 109 20.64 -9.40 -27.85
CA ALA A 109 21.24 -9.68 -29.16
C ALA A 109 22.31 -8.65 -29.52
N LEU A 110 22.02 -7.36 -29.34
CA LEU A 110 22.98 -6.27 -29.56
C LEU A 110 24.20 -6.38 -28.63
N ASN A 111 23.99 -6.68 -27.35
CA ASN A 111 25.08 -6.85 -26.39
C ASN A 111 25.95 -8.07 -26.72
N HIS A 112 25.34 -9.15 -27.21
CA HIS A 112 26.07 -10.33 -27.68
C HIS A 112 26.93 -10.00 -28.91
N LEU A 113 26.40 -9.27 -29.89
CA LEU A 113 27.16 -8.83 -31.07
C LEU A 113 28.36 -7.95 -30.70
N GLY A 114 28.16 -6.96 -29.82
CA GLY A 114 29.24 -6.08 -29.38
C GLY A 114 30.38 -6.84 -28.69
N LYS A 115 30.05 -7.87 -27.90
CA LYS A 115 31.04 -8.78 -27.28
C LYS A 115 31.73 -9.70 -28.28
N LYS A 116 30.98 -10.24 -29.26
CA LYS A 116 31.51 -11.17 -30.27
C LYS A 116 32.61 -10.55 -31.12
N TYR A 117 32.47 -9.26 -31.46
CA TYR A 117 33.41 -8.54 -32.31
C TYR A 117 34.49 -7.76 -31.58
N PHE A 118 34.62 -7.93 -30.26
CA PHE A 118 35.68 -7.32 -29.45
C PHE A 118 35.87 -5.80 -29.69
N LEU A 119 34.77 -5.07 -29.81
CA LEU A 119 34.83 -3.62 -29.96
C LEU A 119 35.51 -3.00 -28.72
N ASN A 120 36.50 -2.13 -28.95
CA ASN A 120 37.29 -1.44 -27.92
C ASN A 120 36.41 -0.66 -26.94
N THR A 121 35.33 -0.08 -27.44
CA THR A 121 34.31 0.54 -26.61
C THR A 121 32.96 0.23 -27.24
N PHE A 122 32.01 -0.24 -26.44
CA PHE A 122 30.67 -0.54 -26.91
C PHE A 122 29.67 -0.23 -25.81
N ALA A 123 28.70 0.61 -26.12
CA ALA A 123 27.65 1.02 -25.21
C ALA A 123 26.30 0.99 -25.94
N ILE A 124 25.29 0.48 -25.26
CA ILE A 124 23.90 0.50 -25.71
C ILE A 124 23.09 1.24 -24.64
N GLN A 125 22.30 2.20 -25.07
CA GLN A 125 21.34 2.90 -24.24
C GLN A 125 19.95 2.77 -24.87
N GLN A 126 18.98 2.32 -24.09
CA GLN A 126 17.59 2.30 -24.53
C GLN A 126 16.98 3.70 -24.36
N GLU A 127 16.40 4.24 -25.43
CA GLU A 127 15.72 5.53 -25.41
C GLU A 127 14.30 5.34 -25.99
N GLY A 128 13.32 5.22 -25.09
CA GLY A 128 11.94 4.89 -25.47
C GLY A 128 11.81 3.50 -26.12
N GLU A 129 11.32 3.48 -27.36
CA GLU A 129 11.17 2.26 -28.18
C GLU A 129 12.41 1.98 -29.06
N GLY A 130 13.44 2.84 -29.01
CA GLY A 130 14.69 2.69 -29.76
C GLY A 130 15.92 2.38 -28.91
N PHE A 131 17.04 2.12 -29.59
CA PHE A 131 18.35 1.87 -29.03
C PHE A 131 19.37 2.84 -29.63
N LEU A 132 19.99 3.64 -28.77
CA LEU A 132 21.21 4.37 -29.09
C LEU A 132 22.40 3.43 -28.88
N LEU A 133 23.20 3.28 -29.91
CA LEU A 133 24.32 2.38 -29.93
C LEU A 133 25.58 3.15 -30.29
N TYR A 134 26.60 3.00 -29.44
CA TYR A 134 27.92 3.56 -29.64
C TYR A 134 28.95 2.44 -29.67
N GLY A 135 29.85 2.47 -30.65
CA GLY A 135 30.91 1.51 -30.77
C GLY A 135 32.19 2.10 -31.35
N GLU A 136 33.34 1.63 -30.87
CA GLU A 136 34.65 1.86 -31.47
C GLU A 136 35.39 0.53 -31.56
N GLY A 137 35.92 0.18 -32.73
CA GLY A 137 36.70 -1.05 -32.95
C GLY A 137 37.67 -0.93 -34.12
N SER A 138 38.47 -1.95 -34.40
CA SER A 138 39.26 -1.95 -35.64
C SER A 138 38.32 -1.90 -36.85
N PHE A 139 38.79 -1.40 -38.00
CA PHE A 139 37.97 -1.35 -39.22
C PHE A 139 37.33 -2.71 -39.54
N LYS A 140 38.10 -3.80 -39.45
CA LYS A 140 37.60 -5.15 -39.74
C LYS A 140 36.47 -5.56 -38.79
N GLU A 141 36.66 -5.37 -37.49
CA GLU A 141 35.68 -5.77 -36.47
C GLU A 141 34.41 -4.92 -36.54
N ALA A 142 34.56 -3.61 -36.73
CA ALA A 142 33.44 -2.69 -36.85
C ALA A 142 32.61 -2.97 -38.11
N PHE A 143 33.25 -3.27 -39.25
CA PHE A 143 32.52 -3.66 -40.47
C PHE A 143 31.79 -4.99 -40.32
N LEU A 144 32.43 -6.01 -39.74
CA LEU A 144 31.76 -7.30 -39.50
C LEU A 144 30.59 -7.19 -38.52
N PHE A 145 30.72 -6.31 -37.51
CA PHE A 145 29.62 -5.99 -36.61
C PHE A 145 28.44 -5.35 -37.35
N LEU A 146 28.69 -4.37 -38.21
CA LEU A 146 27.64 -3.71 -39.00
C LEU A 146 26.95 -4.69 -39.97
N GLU A 147 27.72 -5.58 -40.60
CA GLU A 147 27.19 -6.61 -41.50
C GLU A 147 26.30 -7.62 -40.75
N GLU A 148 26.70 -8.10 -39.57
CA GLU A 148 25.84 -8.97 -38.76
C GLU A 148 24.63 -8.23 -38.16
N LEU A 149 24.77 -6.95 -37.85
CA LEU A 149 23.65 -6.12 -37.38
C LEU A 149 22.57 -6.00 -38.48
N GLU A 150 22.97 -5.78 -39.72
CA GLU A 150 22.06 -5.73 -40.87
C GLU A 150 21.36 -7.10 -41.09
N ASN A 151 22.09 -8.20 -40.89
CA ASN A 151 21.56 -9.55 -41.04
C ASN A 151 20.55 -9.95 -39.95
N LEU A 152 20.51 -9.27 -38.79
CA LEU A 152 19.57 -9.62 -37.72
C LEU A 152 18.11 -9.39 -38.12
N GLN A 153 17.81 -8.55 -39.12
CA GLN A 153 16.45 -8.24 -39.65
C GLN A 153 15.38 -7.84 -38.60
N MET A 154 15.74 -7.73 -37.33
CA MET A 154 14.87 -7.40 -36.20
C MET A 154 14.94 -5.91 -35.82
N LEU A 155 15.90 -5.17 -36.37
CA LEU A 155 16.20 -3.79 -36.03
C LEU A 155 16.31 -2.94 -37.30
N GLU A 156 15.70 -1.77 -37.28
CA GLU A 156 15.82 -0.78 -38.35
C GLU A 156 16.82 0.31 -37.96
N ILE A 157 17.80 0.58 -38.81
CA ILE A 157 18.76 1.66 -38.60
C ILE A 157 18.12 2.98 -39.03
N LYS A 158 17.69 3.82 -38.07
CA LYS A 158 17.09 5.13 -38.36
C LYS A 158 18.13 6.18 -38.71
N SER A 159 19.28 6.13 -38.06
CA SER A 159 20.40 7.03 -38.35
C SER A 159 21.71 6.38 -37.95
N ALA A 160 22.74 6.57 -38.76
CA ALA A 160 24.09 6.14 -38.46
C ALA A 160 25.07 7.27 -38.76
N SER A 161 25.98 7.54 -37.81
CA SER A 161 27.12 8.42 -37.98
C SER A 161 28.38 7.60 -37.80
N ILE A 162 29.24 7.56 -38.81
CA ILE A 162 30.45 6.76 -38.83
C ILE A 162 31.65 7.69 -39.01
N TYR A 163 32.61 7.60 -38.09
CA TYR A 163 33.80 8.44 -38.04
C TYR A 163 35.06 7.57 -38.13
N PRO A 164 35.88 7.73 -39.19
CA PRO A 164 37.16 7.04 -39.27
C PRO A 164 38.18 7.69 -38.33
N LYS A 165 38.67 6.95 -37.35
CA LYS A 165 39.87 7.26 -36.57
C LYS A 165 41.04 6.46 -37.16
N LYS A 166 42.28 6.99 -37.12
CA LYS A 166 43.48 6.43 -37.80
C LYS A 166 43.52 4.90 -38.01
N LYS A 167 43.26 4.09 -36.98
CA LYS A 167 43.23 2.62 -37.04
C LYS A 167 41.87 1.99 -36.67
N ASN A 168 40.91 2.81 -36.25
CA ASN A 168 39.65 2.38 -35.67
C ASN A 168 38.47 3.04 -36.39
N LEU A 169 37.32 2.37 -36.40
CA LEU A 169 36.07 2.96 -36.83
C LEU A 169 35.23 3.24 -35.58
N GLU A 170 34.82 4.49 -35.41
CA GLU A 170 33.86 4.90 -34.39
C GLU A 170 32.50 5.09 -35.05
N PHE A 171 31.45 4.61 -34.40
CA PHE A 171 30.09 4.72 -34.93
C PHE A 171 29.08 5.00 -33.82
N PHE A 172 28.09 5.80 -34.20
CA PHE A 172 26.91 6.12 -33.41
C PHE A 172 25.69 5.78 -34.25
N MET A 173 24.82 4.93 -33.74
CA MET A 173 23.62 4.48 -34.45
C MET A 173 22.40 4.63 -33.58
N ASN A 174 21.29 4.99 -34.20
CA ASN A 174 19.96 4.91 -33.61
C ASN A 174 19.21 3.78 -34.31
N LEU A 175 18.80 2.80 -33.53
CA LEU A 175 18.11 1.60 -33.99
C LEU A 175 16.70 1.60 -33.43
N GLU A 176 15.71 1.25 -34.25
CA GLU A 176 14.34 1.03 -33.78
C GLU A 176 13.99 -0.45 -33.87
N ALA A 177 13.27 -0.97 -32.86
CA ALA A 177 12.81 -2.34 -32.89
C ALA A 177 11.70 -2.51 -33.95
N LEU A 178 11.89 -3.47 -34.87
CA LEU A 178 10.84 -3.82 -35.82
C LEU A 178 9.81 -4.70 -35.12
N TYR A 179 8.78 -4.09 -34.55
CA TYR A 179 7.63 -4.81 -34.00
C TYR A 179 6.75 -5.32 -35.14
N GLY A 180 7.01 -6.55 -35.57
CA GLY A 180 6.09 -7.33 -36.39
C GLY A 180 6.28 -7.16 -37.90
N ILE A 181 7.07 -8.05 -38.47
CA ILE A 181 6.63 -8.82 -39.65
C ILE A 181 6.96 -10.29 -39.38
N LEU A 182 6.23 -10.90 -38.44
CA LEU A 182 5.93 -12.33 -38.56
C LEU A 182 4.78 -12.42 -39.56
N GLN A 183 5.13 -12.64 -40.83
CA GLN A 183 4.20 -13.23 -41.80
C GLN A 183 4.09 -14.73 -41.53
#